data_AF-A0A919EPR3-F1
#
_entry.id   AF-A0A919EPR3-F1
#
_cell.length_a   1.000
_cell.length_b   1.000
_cell.length_c   1.000
_cell.angle_alpha   90.00
_cell.angle_beta   90.00
_cell.angle_gamma   90.00
#
_symmetry.space_group_name_H-M   'P 1'
#
loop_
_entity.id
_entity.type
_entity.pdbx_description
1 polymer ?
#
loop_
_entity_poly.entity_id
_entity_poly.type
_entity_poly.pdbx_seq_one_letter_code
_entity_poly.pdbx_strand_id
1 'polypeptide(L)'
;MREQNSVLANMGAATWSAEDGTAYEVALEGINHVVGAYSGRIREARAAGDSEGVRVFLQERTAWSQKRRSLSPVDRRTVDALTAEAAEVLASLRGGAR
;
A
#
# COMPACT_ATOMS: atom_id res chain seq x y z
N MET A 1 -7.38 -36.23 27.04
CA MET A 1 -7.92 -35.02 26.41
C MET A 1 -6.73 -34.09 26.17
N ARG A 2 -6.23 -33.95 24.94
CA ARG A 2 -5.07 -33.08 24.65
C ARG A 2 -5.58 -31.65 24.56
N GLU A 3 -5.14 -30.79 25.49
CA GLU A 3 -5.31 -29.35 25.40
C GLU A 3 -4.63 -28.88 24.11
N GLN A 4 -5.45 -28.42 23.16
CA GLN A 4 -4.96 -27.65 22.03
C GLN A 4 -4.55 -26.30 22.60
N ASN A 5 -3.26 -26.17 22.90
CA ASN A 5 -2.64 -24.89 23.25
C ASN A 5 -2.89 -23.95 22.07
N SER A 6 -3.93 -23.13 22.20
CA SER A 6 -4.41 -22.27 21.12
C SER A 6 -3.29 -21.30 20.80
N VAL A 7 -2.82 -21.28 19.56
CA VAL A 7 -1.81 -20.32 19.07
C VAL A 7 -2.28 -18.87 19.30
N LEU A 8 -3.60 -18.68 19.45
CA LEU A 8 -4.25 -17.42 19.80
C LEU A 8 -4.04 -16.99 21.26
N ALA A 9 -3.76 -17.91 22.18
CA ALA A 9 -3.55 -17.59 23.60
C ALA A 9 -2.23 -16.84 23.85
N ASN A 10 -1.25 -16.97 22.94
CA ASN A 10 0.04 -16.27 23.00
C ASN A 10 0.13 -15.06 22.06
N MET A 11 -0.85 -14.85 21.18
CA MET A 11 -1.00 -13.58 20.48
C MET A 11 -1.73 -12.64 21.43
N GLY A 12 -0.97 -11.88 22.23
CA GLY A 12 -1.53 -10.84 23.08
C GLY A 12 -2.57 -10.01 22.34
N ALA A 13 -3.60 -9.54 23.05
CA ALA A 13 -4.70 -8.78 22.45
C ALA A 13 -4.13 -7.65 21.57
N ALA A 14 -4.67 -7.50 20.36
CA ALA A 14 -4.34 -6.37 19.50
C ALA A 14 -4.48 -5.08 20.33
N THR A 15 -3.42 -4.28 20.39
CA THR A 15 -3.39 -3.04 21.17
C THR A 15 -4.12 -1.89 20.47
N TRP A 16 -4.63 -2.12 19.26
CA TRP A 16 -5.31 -1.15 18.40
C TRP A 16 -6.82 -1.40 18.34
N SER A 17 -7.58 -0.33 18.12
CA SER A 17 -9.04 -0.41 18.04
C SER A 17 -9.50 -1.04 16.72
N ALA A 18 -10.70 -1.63 16.67
CA ALA A 18 -11.25 -2.18 15.42
C ALA A 18 -11.33 -1.13 14.29
N GLU A 19 -11.52 0.14 14.64
CA GLU A 19 -11.51 1.27 13.71
C GLU A 19 -10.12 1.52 13.12
N ASP A 20 -9.07 1.46 13.95
CA ASP A 20 -7.68 1.59 13.48
C ASP A 20 -7.27 0.45 12.55
N GLY A 21 -7.72 -0.77 12.86
CA GLY A 21 -7.54 -1.91 11.97
C GLY A 21 -8.21 -1.71 10.61
N THR A 22 -9.45 -1.23 10.63
CA THR A 22 -10.20 -0.95 9.39
C THR A 22 -9.50 0.12 8.55
N ALA A 23 -9.06 1.22 9.16
CA ALA A 23 -8.34 2.27 8.45
C ALA A 23 -6.98 1.79 7.91
N TYR A 24 -6.26 0.97 8.68
CA TYR A 24 -5.03 0.35 8.23
C TYR A 24 -5.23 -0.52 6.98
N GLU A 25 -6.27 -1.36 6.95
CA GLU A 25 -6.60 -2.17 5.77
C GLU A 25 -6.99 -1.30 4.56
N VAL A 26 -7.75 -0.23 4.78
CA VAL A 26 -8.07 0.75 3.72
C VAL A 26 -6.80 1.37 3.15
N ALA A 27 -5.85 1.76 4.00
CA ALA A 27 -4.57 2.30 3.57
C ALA A 27 -3.74 1.26 2.78
N LEU A 28 -3.70 0.01 3.25
CA LEU A 28 -3.01 -1.08 2.53
C LEU A 28 -3.58 -1.30 1.13
N GLU A 29 -4.90 -1.34 1.00
CA GLU A 29 -5.56 -1.49 -0.30
C GLU A 29 -5.32 -0.29 -1.22
N GLY A 30 -5.34 0.93 -0.66
CA GLY A 30 -4.93 2.14 -1.39
C GLY A 30 -3.51 2.02 -1.96
N ILE A 31 -2.55 1.60 -1.13
CA ILE A 31 -1.15 1.38 -1.56
C ILE A 31 -1.06 0.27 -2.62
N ASN A 32 -1.78 -0.84 -2.45
CA ASN A 32 -1.81 -1.94 -3.42
C ASN A 32 -2.30 -1.45 -4.80
N HIS A 33 -3.35 -0.62 -4.83
CA HIS A 33 -3.83 -0.01 -6.07
C HIS A 33 -2.78 0.89 -6.73
N VAL A 34 -2.06 1.71 -5.96
CA VAL A 34 -0.97 2.56 -6.49
C VAL A 34 0.15 1.71 -7.09
N VAL A 35 0.59 0.66 -6.40
CA VAL A 35 1.62 -0.27 -6.89
C VAL A 35 1.17 -0.96 -8.19
N GLY A 36 -0.10 -1.35 -8.27
CA GLY A 36 -0.72 -1.90 -9.47
C GLY A 36 -0.71 -0.91 -10.63
N ALA A 37 -1.09 0.35 -10.37
CA ALA A 37 -1.12 1.41 -11.37
C ALA A 37 0.27 1.71 -11.95
N TYR A 38 1.29 1.85 -11.10
CA TYR A 38 2.68 2.01 -11.58
C TYR A 38 3.18 0.78 -12.35
N SER A 39 2.77 -0.42 -11.96
CA SER A 39 3.10 -1.62 -12.73
C SER A 39 2.48 -1.60 -14.13
N GLY A 40 1.29 -1.01 -14.30
CA GLY A 40 0.69 -0.70 -15.60
C GLY A 40 1.56 0.26 -16.42
N ARG A 41 1.93 1.40 -15.82
CA ARG A 41 2.77 2.42 -16.45
C ARG A 41 4.13 1.91 -16.90
N ILE A 42 4.76 1.05 -16.09
CA ILE A 42 6.02 0.40 -16.46
C ILE A 42 5.84 -0.45 -17.73
N ARG A 43 4.73 -1.17 -17.87
CA ARG A 43 4.48 -1.96 -19.09
C ARG A 43 4.29 -1.06 -20.31
N GLU A 44 3.51 0.01 -20.17
CA GLU A 44 3.27 1.00 -21.23
C GLU A 44 4.58 1.66 -21.69
N ALA A 45 5.39 2.16 -20.75
CA ALA A 45 6.68 2.79 -21.04
C ALA A 45 7.66 1.80 -21.71
N ARG A 46 7.71 0.54 -21.26
CA ARG A 46 8.51 -0.51 -21.92
C ARG A 46 8.09 -0.73 -23.37
N ALA A 47 6.78 -0.81 -23.64
CA ALA A 47 6.25 -0.99 -24.97
C ALA A 47 6.58 0.19 -25.90
N ALA A 48 6.65 1.40 -25.33
CA ALA A 48 7.05 2.62 -26.05
C ALA A 48 8.56 2.81 -26.19
N GLY A 49 9.40 1.96 -25.58
CA GLY A 49 10.85 2.15 -25.55
C GLY A 49 11.33 3.29 -24.64
N ASP A 50 10.46 3.82 -23.77
CA ASP A 50 10.76 4.90 -22.84
C ASP A 50 11.51 4.38 -21.60
N SER A 51 12.82 4.25 -21.74
CA SER A 51 13.69 3.76 -20.65
C SER A 51 13.68 4.66 -19.41
N GLU A 52 13.50 5.97 -19.61
CA GLU A 52 13.51 6.94 -18.50
C GLU A 52 12.20 6.87 -17.72
N GLY A 53 11.06 6.81 -18.40
CA GLY A 53 9.76 6.57 -17.76
C GLY A 53 9.74 5.25 -16.99
N VAL A 54 10.31 4.18 -17.55
CA VAL A 54 10.46 2.90 -16.84
C VAL A 54 11.24 3.07 -15.53
N ARG A 55 12.35 3.80 -15.56
CA ARG A 55 13.19 4.04 -14.37
C ARG A 55 12.43 4.82 -13.31
N VAL A 56 11.74 5.89 -13.69
CA VAL A 56 10.95 6.73 -12.79
C VAL A 56 9.81 5.92 -12.15
N PHE A 57 9.01 5.21 -12.95
CA PHE A 57 7.88 4.44 -12.41
C PHE A 57 8.32 3.27 -11.53
N LEU A 58 9.50 2.68 -11.78
CA LEU A 58 10.08 1.67 -10.89
C LEU A 58 10.46 2.24 -9.53
N GLN A 59 11.03 3.46 -9.49
CA GLN A 59 11.37 4.14 -8.25
C GLN A 59 10.11 4.44 -7.43
N GLU A 60 9.08 5.01 -8.07
CA GLU A 60 7.80 5.30 -7.43
C GLU A 60 7.14 4.03 -6.87
N ARG A 61 7.00 2.98 -7.68
CA ARG A 61 6.44 1.70 -7.22
C ARG A 61 7.20 1.13 -6.02
N THR A 62 8.53 1.29 -6.02
CA THR A 62 9.39 0.80 -4.93
C THR A 62 9.16 1.61 -3.65
N ALA A 63 9.04 2.93 -3.75
CA ALA A 63 8.72 3.81 -2.61
C ALA A 63 7.38 3.43 -1.98
N TRP A 64 6.33 3.23 -2.80
CA TRP A 64 5.02 2.79 -2.32
C TRP A 64 5.06 1.39 -1.67
N SER A 65 5.86 0.48 -2.23
CA SER A 65 6.07 -0.85 -1.61
C SER A 65 6.79 -0.76 -0.26
N GLN A 66 7.67 0.22 -0.07
CA GLN A 66 8.34 0.48 1.22
C GLN A 66 7.39 1.08 2.25
N LYS A 67 6.54 2.04 1.84
CA LYS A 67 5.46 2.58 2.69
C LYS A 67 4.56 1.46 3.21
N ARG A 68 4.13 0.55 2.34
CA ARG A 68 3.35 -0.64 2.75
C ARG A 68 4.03 -1.47 3.83
N ARG A 69 5.34 -1.73 3.68
CA ARG A 69 6.10 -2.57 4.63
C ARG A 69 6.36 -1.91 5.98
N SER A 70 6.32 -0.58 6.03
CA SER A 70 6.58 0.21 7.25
C SER A 70 5.30 0.67 7.94
N LEU A 71 4.14 0.52 7.29
CA LEU A 71 2.86 0.91 7.84
C LEU A 71 2.50 0.05 9.05
N SER A 72 1.92 0.68 10.06
CA SER A 72 1.51 0.04 11.30
C SER A 72 0.12 0.53 11.70
N PRO A 73 -0.78 -0.35 12.16
CA PRO A 73 -2.13 0.04 12.58
C PRO A 73 -2.13 0.93 13.83
N VAL A 74 -1.06 0.95 14.64
CA VAL A 74 -0.98 1.83 15.82
C VAL A 74 -0.59 3.27 15.48
N ASP A 75 -0.10 3.54 14.26
CA ASP A 75 0.22 4.89 13.80
C ASP A 75 -0.91 5.44 12.92
N ARG A 76 -2.01 5.82 13.59
CA ARG A 76 -3.22 6.29 12.92
C ARG A 76 -2.98 7.49 12.01
N ARG A 77 -2.10 8.40 12.42
CA ARG A 77 -1.77 9.60 11.65
C ARG A 77 -1.11 9.24 10.31
N THR A 78 -0.17 8.29 10.32
CA THR A 78 0.47 7.83 9.09
C THR A 78 -0.49 7.04 8.20
N VAL A 79 -1.39 6.23 8.79
CA VAL A 79 -2.46 5.53 8.05
C VAL A 79 -3.36 6.50 7.29
N ASP A 80 -3.86 7.54 7.95
CA ASP A 80 -4.75 8.52 7.31
C ASP A 80 -4.01 9.32 6.22
N ALA A 81 -2.76 9.72 6.50
CA ALA A 81 -1.94 10.45 5.53
C ALA A 81 -1.66 9.63 4.27
N LEU A 82 -1.29 8.36 4.40
CA LEU A 82 -1.04 7.47 3.26
C LEU A 82 -2.30 7.14 2.48
N THR A 83 -3.46 7.08 3.15
CA THR A 83 -4.75 6.90 2.47
C THR A 83 -5.05 8.09 1.55
N ALA A 84 -4.90 9.31 2.05
CA ALA A 84 -5.09 10.52 1.26
C ALA A 84 -4.07 10.62 0.10
N GLU A 85 -2.79 10.40 0.39
CA GLU A 85 -1.73 10.43 -0.62
C GLU A 85 -1.96 9.38 -1.73
N ALA A 86 -2.39 8.17 -1.36
CA ALA A 86 -2.69 7.12 -2.34
C ALA A 86 -3.84 7.53 -3.28
N ALA A 87 -4.88 8.17 -2.74
CA ALA A 87 -5.99 8.67 -3.54
C ALA A 87 -5.55 9.76 -4.53
N GLU A 88 -4.72 10.70 -4.09
CA GLU A 88 -4.15 11.76 -4.93
C GLU A 88 -3.28 11.20 -6.05
N VAL A 89 -2.38 10.27 -5.74
CA VAL A 89 -1.52 9.62 -6.74
C VAL A 89 -2.35 8.84 -7.76
N LEU A 90 -3.36 8.09 -7.32
CA LEU A 90 -4.25 7.38 -8.24
C LEU A 90 -5.03 8.33 -9.15
N ALA A 91 -5.49 9.47 -8.64
CA ALA A 91 -6.14 10.50 -9.46
C ALA A 91 -5.19 11.07 -10.51
N SER A 92 -3.95 11.42 -10.11
CA SER A 92 -2.91 11.93 -11.00
C SER A 92 -2.55 10.93 -12.09
N LEU A 93 -2.34 9.66 -11.72
CA LEU A 93 -2.03 8.60 -12.68
C LEU A 93 -3.16 8.41 -13.69
N ARG A 94 -4.43 8.45 -13.28
CA ARG A 94 -5.57 8.37 -14.22
C ARG A 94 -5.68 9.60 -15.12
N GLY A 95 -5.38 10.80 -14.60
CA GLY A 95 -5.46 12.06 -15.33
C GLY A 95 -4.39 12.21 -16.42
N GLY A 96 -3.21 11.61 -16.24
CA GLY A 96 -2.12 11.63 -17.23
C GLY A 96 -2.23 10.59 -18.35
N ALA A 97 -3.33 9.82 -18.44
CA ALA A 97 -3.52 8.75 -19.42
C ALA A 97 -4.24 9.20 -20.71
N ARG A 98 -4.08 10.45 -21.13
CA ARG A 98 -4.69 11.01 -22.35
C ARG A 98 -3.67 11.23 -23.45
#